data_AF-A0A7Y1VH59-F1
#
_entry.id   AF-A0A7Y1VH59-F1
#
_cell.length_a   1.000
_cell.length_b   1.000
_cell.length_c   1.000
_cell.angle_alpha   90.00
_cell.angle_beta   90.00
_cell.angle_gamma   90.00
#
_symmetry.space_group_name_H-M   'P 1'
#
loop_
_entity.id
_entity.type
_entity.pdbx_description
1 polymer ?
#
loop_
_entity_poly.entity_id
_entity_poly.type
_entity_poly.pdbx_seq_one_letter_code
_entity_poly.pdbx_strand_id
1 'polypeptide(L)'
;MVELDYVDYATAATANVQPLVLAPRPTDSLRTRYPYFVEELKRRLLDDERLGATPTDRYNTLFKGGLRIYTTIDPASQAMAEQAIANVVPEDGPDVALVAIEPGTGMVRALVGGRDFYDEDDPIAMFNLATQGQRQPGSAFKPFVLAAALESGIELDDIIAGGREVVIETDAKPWEVENYASLRFPDLPVLEATVFSVNVAYARLVDIVGPEKVTEIAARLGINGPLLPYHALALGAQEVSPIDMASAYSTFAAGGLHSEPIFFTGIETTDGDVVIDNAPPAERVIDTWISDQVTTALTQVVERGTGVRANIGRPVAGKTGTSQDHKDAWFVGYTPQLSAAVWVGYAESPAPMEEPNTPFSITGGTWPAEIWANFAAGVLNGVSYGSLAGAQDLELIPVAIDTVTGLLAGPACPREFVVTMYLPADAIPTETCTLQTLRSSDSNLRPGFVPAVVERPITDGVADLNALGYEVKVIWVDGEISGTIAEQDPPAETELLYGSTVVISVVGPEPGAEMPDVLAFTREAAVAELTVRGIPVRIVEETEANPSDAKRRAGRVWSQTPAAGSVPQETAVIWVNPATVDGD
;
A
#
# COMPACT_ATOMS: atom_id res chain seq x y z
N MET A 1 -17.55 -63.51 -23.61
CA MET A 1 -16.58 -64.14 -22.65
C MET A 1 -16.96 -65.58 -22.35
N VAL A 2 -18.21 -65.86 -21.95
CA VAL A 2 -18.69 -67.23 -21.71
C VAL A 2 -18.64 -68.12 -22.95
N GLU A 3 -19.15 -67.67 -24.10
CA GLU A 3 -19.11 -68.42 -25.37
C GLU A 3 -17.68 -68.69 -25.90
N LEU A 4 -16.70 -67.98 -25.35
CA LEU A 4 -15.28 -68.08 -25.72
C LEU A 4 -14.45 -68.71 -24.59
N ASP A 5 -15.09 -69.31 -23.57
CA ASP A 5 -14.48 -69.96 -22.40
C ASP A 5 -13.50 -69.10 -21.58
N TYR A 6 -13.54 -67.77 -21.70
CA TYR A 6 -12.73 -66.86 -20.87
C TYR A 6 -13.25 -66.74 -19.44
N VAL A 7 -14.53 -67.02 -19.21
CA VAL A 7 -15.21 -66.92 -17.92
C VAL A 7 -16.29 -67.99 -17.88
N ASP A 8 -16.43 -68.72 -16.77
CA ASP A 8 -17.49 -69.71 -16.62
C ASP A 8 -18.88 -69.06 -16.48
N TYR A 9 -19.93 -69.87 -16.71
CA TYR A 9 -21.31 -69.41 -16.66
C TYR A 9 -21.70 -68.85 -15.28
N ALA A 10 -21.20 -69.43 -14.19
CA ALA A 10 -21.54 -69.01 -12.84
C ALA A 10 -20.99 -67.60 -12.54
N THR A 11 -19.72 -67.37 -12.89
CA THR A 11 -19.05 -66.08 -12.75
C THR A 11 -19.70 -65.01 -13.63
N ALA A 12 -20.10 -65.36 -14.85
CA ALA A 12 -20.83 -64.43 -15.72
C ALA A 12 -22.24 -64.11 -15.20
N ALA A 13 -22.97 -65.09 -14.67
CA ALA A 13 -24.28 -64.88 -14.05
C ALA A 13 -24.17 -63.98 -12.80
N THR A 14 -23.13 -64.18 -11.97
CA THR A 14 -22.83 -63.31 -10.83
C THR A 14 -22.48 -61.89 -11.27
N ALA A 15 -21.61 -61.72 -12.28
CA ALA A 15 -21.25 -60.40 -12.80
C ALA A 15 -22.45 -59.66 -13.41
N ASN A 16 -23.35 -60.37 -14.11
CA ASN A 16 -24.51 -59.80 -14.79
C ASN A 16 -25.57 -59.22 -13.83
N VAL A 17 -25.58 -59.66 -12.57
CA VAL A 17 -26.48 -59.14 -11.53
C VAL A 17 -25.78 -58.17 -10.58
N GLN A 18 -24.47 -57.93 -10.74
CA GLN A 18 -23.78 -56.90 -9.98
C GLN A 18 -24.16 -55.52 -10.54
N PRO A 19 -24.59 -54.58 -9.67
CA PRO A 19 -24.80 -53.19 -10.07
C PRO A 19 -23.52 -52.58 -10.62
N LEU A 20 -23.61 -51.90 -11.77
CA LEU A 20 -22.51 -51.09 -12.28
C LEU A 20 -22.31 -49.88 -11.36
N VAL A 21 -21.31 -49.96 -10.48
CA VAL A 21 -20.83 -48.80 -9.71
C VAL A 21 -19.91 -48.00 -10.62
N LEU A 22 -20.49 -47.00 -11.30
CA LEU A 22 -19.70 -46.06 -12.07
C LEU A 22 -18.87 -45.20 -11.12
N ALA A 23 -17.62 -44.95 -11.48
CA ALA A 23 -16.87 -43.88 -10.83
C ALA A 23 -17.69 -42.59 -10.96
N PRO A 24 -17.88 -41.80 -9.87
CA PRO A 24 -18.56 -40.52 -9.99
C PRO A 24 -17.84 -39.71 -11.08
N ARG A 25 -18.63 -39.14 -11.99
CA ARG A 25 -18.09 -38.15 -12.93
C ARG A 25 -17.53 -37.04 -12.03
N PRO A 26 -16.21 -36.75 -12.05
CA PRO A 26 -15.69 -35.73 -11.16
C PRO A 26 -16.39 -34.43 -11.54
N THR A 27 -17.22 -33.87 -10.67
CA THR A 27 -17.83 -32.56 -10.90
C THR A 27 -16.74 -31.49 -11.05
N ASP A 28 -15.60 -31.69 -10.38
CA ASP A 28 -14.34 -30.95 -10.57
C ASP A 28 -13.68 -31.13 -11.94
N SER A 29 -13.99 -32.17 -12.73
CA SER A 29 -13.35 -32.36 -14.05
C SER A 29 -13.81 -31.35 -15.10
N LEU A 30 -14.87 -30.58 -14.82
CA LEU A 30 -15.35 -29.50 -15.68
C LEU A 30 -14.79 -28.13 -15.31
N ARG A 31 -14.36 -27.93 -14.05
CA ARG A 31 -13.77 -26.67 -13.59
C ARG A 31 -12.27 -26.74 -13.68
N THR A 32 -11.72 -26.00 -14.64
CA THR A 32 -10.28 -25.88 -14.84
C THR A 32 -9.67 -25.10 -13.68
N ARG A 33 -8.58 -25.62 -13.12
CA ARG A 33 -7.83 -24.89 -12.09
C ARG A 33 -7.19 -23.65 -12.72
N TYR A 34 -7.37 -22.49 -12.10
CA TYR A 34 -6.86 -21.18 -12.55
C TYR A 34 -7.41 -20.78 -13.94
N PRO A 35 -8.74 -20.69 -14.10
CA PRO A 35 -9.37 -20.59 -15.41
C PRO A 35 -8.92 -19.36 -16.21
N TYR A 36 -8.80 -18.18 -15.57
CA TYR A 36 -8.30 -16.97 -16.24
C TYR A 36 -6.88 -17.13 -16.81
N PHE A 37 -5.97 -17.75 -16.05
CA PHE A 37 -4.59 -18.02 -16.51
C PHE A 37 -4.58 -19.03 -17.66
N VAL A 38 -5.35 -20.11 -17.53
CA VAL A 38 -5.38 -21.18 -18.53
C VAL A 38 -6.00 -20.72 -19.85
N GLU A 39 -7.09 -19.95 -19.81
CA GLU A 39 -7.68 -19.40 -21.03
C GLU A 39 -6.77 -18.37 -21.70
N GLU A 40 -6.07 -17.54 -20.92
CA GLU A 40 -5.06 -16.62 -21.47
C GLU A 40 -3.89 -17.39 -22.12
N LEU A 41 -3.40 -18.44 -21.47
CA LEU A 41 -2.37 -19.30 -22.04
C LEU A 41 -2.84 -19.94 -23.35
N LYS A 42 -4.06 -20.48 -23.40
CA LYS A 42 -4.64 -21.04 -24.63
C LYS A 42 -4.71 -19.99 -25.74
N ARG A 43 -5.16 -18.77 -25.43
CA ARG A 43 -5.22 -17.65 -26.38
C ARG A 43 -3.83 -17.39 -26.98
N ARG A 44 -2.81 -17.23 -26.12
CA ARG A 44 -1.43 -17.00 -26.56
C ARG A 44 -0.87 -18.13 -27.41
N LEU A 45 -1.10 -19.38 -27.02
CA LEU A 45 -0.62 -20.55 -27.79
C LEU A 45 -1.34 -20.70 -29.14
N LEU A 46 -2.60 -20.32 -29.25
CA LEU A 46 -3.33 -20.33 -30.52
C LEU A 46 -2.80 -19.29 -31.52
N ASP A 47 -2.13 -18.26 -31.03
CA ASP A 47 -1.46 -17.23 -31.84
C ASP A 47 0.04 -17.52 -32.06
N ASP A 48 0.63 -18.49 -31.35
CA ASP A 48 2.05 -18.82 -31.45
C ASP A 48 2.36 -19.67 -32.71
N GLU A 49 2.96 -19.04 -33.72
CA GLU A 49 3.31 -19.67 -34.99
C GLU A 49 4.26 -20.87 -34.85
N ARG A 50 4.99 -21.00 -33.73
CA ARG A 50 5.85 -22.17 -33.45
C ARG A 50 5.04 -23.46 -33.31
N LEU A 51 3.74 -23.39 -32.99
CA LEU A 51 2.84 -24.55 -32.91
C LEU A 51 2.21 -24.96 -34.25
N GLY A 52 2.37 -24.15 -35.30
CA GLY A 52 1.83 -24.45 -36.62
C GLY A 52 1.68 -23.23 -37.52
N ALA A 53 1.83 -23.44 -38.83
CA ALA A 53 1.78 -22.38 -39.83
C ALA A 53 0.38 -21.76 -39.99
N THR A 54 -0.68 -22.56 -39.84
CA THR A 54 -2.06 -22.08 -39.93
C THR A 54 -2.78 -22.12 -38.58
N PRO A 55 -3.84 -21.31 -38.38
CA PRO A 55 -4.66 -21.40 -37.16
C PRO A 55 -5.21 -22.81 -36.90
N THR A 56 -5.55 -23.55 -37.96
CA THR A 56 -6.03 -24.94 -37.85
C THR A 56 -4.91 -25.88 -37.38
N ASP A 57 -3.68 -25.69 -37.86
CA ASP A 57 -2.53 -26.49 -37.40
C ASP A 57 -2.26 -26.23 -35.92
N ARG A 58 -2.21 -24.95 -35.50
CA ARG A 58 -2.02 -24.57 -34.10
C ARG A 58 -3.10 -25.16 -33.19
N TYR A 59 -4.36 -25.07 -33.60
CA TYR A 59 -5.47 -25.70 -32.87
C TYR A 59 -5.29 -27.22 -32.75
N ASN A 60 -4.96 -27.91 -33.85
CA ASN A 60 -4.77 -29.36 -33.83
C ASN A 60 -3.57 -29.76 -32.97
N THR A 61 -2.45 -29.04 -33.06
CA THR A 61 -1.26 -29.25 -32.23
C THR A 61 -1.60 -29.08 -30.74
N LEU A 62 -2.26 -27.97 -30.39
CA LEU A 62 -2.61 -27.66 -29.00
C LEU A 62 -3.61 -28.65 -28.38
N PHE A 63 -4.71 -28.96 -29.09
CA PHE A 63 -5.82 -29.74 -28.51
C PHE A 63 -5.81 -31.22 -28.88
N LYS A 64 -5.03 -31.64 -29.88
CA LYS A 64 -4.98 -33.03 -30.35
C LYS A 64 -3.57 -33.60 -30.40
N GLY A 65 -2.53 -32.80 -30.16
CA GLY A 65 -1.12 -33.21 -30.24
C GLY A 65 -0.60 -33.96 -29.01
N GLY A 66 -1.38 -34.07 -27.92
CA GLY A 66 -0.96 -34.76 -26.70
C GLY A 66 0.16 -34.05 -25.94
N LEU A 67 0.23 -32.72 -26.02
CA LEU A 67 1.32 -31.93 -25.47
C LEU A 67 1.35 -31.94 -23.93
N ARG A 68 2.55 -31.82 -23.37
CA ARG A 68 2.82 -31.44 -21.98
C ARG A 68 3.32 -30.00 -21.97
N ILE A 69 2.61 -29.12 -21.26
CA ILE A 69 2.92 -27.68 -21.19
C ILE A 69 3.33 -27.36 -19.75
N TYR A 70 4.53 -26.80 -19.58
CA TYR A 70 5.09 -26.42 -18.28
C TYR A 70 4.82 -24.94 -18.03
N THR A 71 3.84 -24.64 -17.19
CA THR A 71 3.37 -23.26 -16.94
C THR A 71 4.18 -22.54 -15.88
N THR A 72 4.04 -21.21 -15.81
CA THR A 72 4.76 -20.37 -14.84
C THR A 72 3.97 -20.06 -13.57
N ILE A 73 2.66 -20.29 -13.58
CA ILE A 73 1.78 -20.01 -12.43
C ILE A 73 2.30 -20.75 -11.19
N ASP A 74 2.41 -20.03 -10.09
CA ASP A 74 2.75 -20.59 -8.80
C ASP A 74 1.47 -20.77 -7.96
N PRO A 75 1.05 -22.02 -7.68
CA PRO A 75 -0.15 -22.30 -6.88
C PRO A 75 -0.21 -21.59 -5.54
N ALA A 76 0.94 -21.39 -4.88
CA ALA A 76 0.99 -20.71 -3.59
C ALA A 76 0.73 -19.21 -3.76
N SER A 77 1.41 -18.57 -4.70
CA SER A 77 1.16 -17.16 -5.05
C SER A 77 -0.28 -16.93 -5.49
N GLN A 78 -0.84 -17.80 -6.33
CA GLN A 78 -2.23 -17.67 -6.78
C GLN A 78 -3.21 -17.72 -5.60
N ALA A 79 -3.03 -18.66 -4.67
CA ALA A 79 -3.88 -18.75 -3.48
C ALA A 79 -3.75 -17.52 -2.57
N MET A 80 -2.54 -16.96 -2.42
CA MET A 80 -2.33 -15.72 -1.67
C MET A 80 -3.00 -14.52 -2.33
N ALA A 81 -3.04 -14.46 -3.67
CA ALA A 81 -3.72 -13.37 -4.39
C ALA A 81 -5.23 -13.41 -4.13
N GLU A 82 -5.85 -14.59 -4.30
CA GLU A 82 -7.28 -14.80 -4.05
C GLU A 82 -7.65 -14.49 -2.59
N GLN A 83 -6.83 -14.93 -1.64
CA GLN A 83 -7.05 -14.65 -0.21
C GLN A 83 -6.89 -13.17 0.13
N ALA A 84 -5.88 -12.49 -0.42
CA ALA A 84 -5.64 -11.07 -0.17
C ALA A 84 -6.82 -10.19 -0.63
N ILE A 85 -7.45 -10.56 -1.75
CA ILE A 85 -8.64 -9.89 -2.28
C ILE A 85 -9.84 -10.14 -1.36
N ALA A 86 -10.12 -11.41 -1.03
CA ALA A 86 -11.27 -11.79 -0.21
C ALA A 86 -11.24 -11.20 1.22
N ASN A 87 -10.06 -10.88 1.75
CA ASN A 87 -9.91 -10.27 3.07
C ASN A 87 -10.22 -8.76 3.08
N VAL A 88 -10.15 -8.09 1.94
CA VAL A 88 -10.23 -6.62 1.85
C VAL A 88 -11.53 -6.17 1.19
N VAL A 89 -11.93 -6.84 0.12
CA VAL A 89 -13.09 -6.45 -0.69
C VAL A 89 -14.26 -7.38 -0.35
N PRO A 90 -15.44 -6.83 0.01
CA PRO A 90 -16.62 -7.65 0.26
C PRO A 90 -17.08 -8.34 -1.03
N GLU A 91 -17.81 -9.45 -0.89
CA GLU A 91 -18.25 -10.29 -2.02
C GLU A 91 -19.13 -9.52 -3.03
N ASP A 92 -19.95 -8.58 -2.53
CA ASP A 92 -20.80 -7.67 -3.31
C ASP A 92 -20.12 -6.33 -3.64
N GLY A 93 -18.82 -6.20 -3.36
CA GLY A 93 -18.01 -5.00 -3.61
C GLY A 93 -17.72 -4.74 -5.10
N PRO A 94 -16.73 -3.89 -5.43
CA PRO A 94 -16.20 -3.76 -6.79
C PRO A 94 -15.38 -4.98 -7.24
N ASP A 95 -15.10 -5.05 -8.54
CA ASP A 95 -14.23 -6.07 -9.13
C ASP A 95 -12.76 -5.78 -8.84
N VAL A 96 -11.94 -6.84 -8.80
CA VAL A 96 -10.51 -6.75 -8.59
C VAL A 96 -9.77 -7.55 -9.65
N ALA A 97 -8.70 -6.96 -10.19
CA ALA A 97 -7.73 -7.66 -11.02
C ALA A 97 -6.35 -7.57 -10.36
N LEU A 98 -5.64 -8.70 -10.35
CA LEU A 98 -4.28 -8.80 -9.80
C LEU A 98 -3.39 -9.59 -10.75
N VAL A 99 -2.23 -9.03 -11.09
CA VAL A 99 -1.19 -9.74 -11.84
C VAL A 99 0.12 -9.65 -11.08
N ALA A 100 0.79 -10.79 -10.91
CA ALA A 100 2.10 -10.89 -10.29
C ALA A 100 3.12 -11.46 -11.25
N ILE A 101 4.24 -10.76 -11.42
CA ILE A 101 5.33 -11.10 -12.32
C ILE A 101 6.63 -11.15 -11.53
N GLU A 102 7.44 -12.16 -11.80
CA GLU A 102 8.80 -12.27 -11.29
C GLU A 102 9.74 -11.34 -12.06
N PRO A 103 10.37 -10.34 -11.41
CA PRO A 103 11.31 -9.43 -12.05
C PRO A 103 12.48 -10.16 -12.72
N GLY A 104 12.87 -9.70 -13.92
CA GLY A 104 14.00 -10.22 -14.67
C GLY A 104 13.76 -11.56 -15.41
N THR A 105 12.61 -12.20 -15.20
CA THR A 105 12.22 -13.41 -15.95
C THR A 105 10.88 -13.28 -16.66
N GLY A 106 10.07 -12.27 -16.34
CA GLY A 106 8.75 -12.08 -16.95
C GLY A 106 7.74 -13.17 -16.58
N MET A 107 8.10 -14.13 -15.73
CA MET A 107 7.24 -15.26 -15.39
C MET A 107 6.00 -14.76 -14.63
N VAL A 108 4.81 -15.02 -15.18
CA VAL A 108 3.54 -14.71 -14.52
C VAL A 108 3.29 -15.76 -13.44
N ARG A 109 3.36 -15.33 -12.18
CA ARG A 109 3.25 -16.19 -10.99
C ARG A 109 1.84 -16.28 -10.44
N ALA A 110 1.05 -15.21 -10.55
CA ALA A 110 -0.36 -15.20 -10.19
C ALA A 110 -1.15 -14.29 -11.14
N LEU A 111 -2.42 -14.65 -11.39
CA LEU A 111 -3.34 -13.90 -12.23
C LEU A 111 -4.78 -14.08 -11.72
N VAL A 112 -5.40 -12.99 -11.29
CA VAL A 112 -6.82 -12.91 -10.94
C VAL A 112 -7.49 -11.95 -11.93
N GLY A 113 -8.41 -12.48 -12.73
CA GLY A 113 -9.08 -11.75 -13.81
C GLY A 113 -10.51 -11.31 -13.54
N GLY A 114 -11.08 -11.63 -12.39
CA GLY A 114 -12.46 -11.36 -12.00
C GLY A 114 -12.87 -12.21 -10.80
N ARG A 115 -14.13 -12.11 -10.35
CA ARG A 115 -14.62 -12.73 -9.09
C ARG A 115 -14.74 -14.24 -9.17
N ASP A 116 -15.62 -14.71 -10.06
CA ASP A 116 -15.83 -16.13 -10.32
C ASP A 116 -15.99 -16.33 -11.83
N PHE A 117 -15.05 -17.06 -12.42
CA PHE A 117 -15.05 -17.36 -13.85
C PHE A 117 -16.27 -18.20 -14.29
N TYR A 118 -16.83 -18.98 -13.36
CA TYR A 118 -17.92 -19.92 -13.62
C TYR A 118 -19.28 -19.42 -13.15
N ASP A 119 -19.39 -18.15 -12.76
CA ASP A 119 -20.69 -17.55 -12.45
C ASP A 119 -21.50 -17.40 -13.74
N GLU A 120 -22.66 -18.05 -13.77
CA GLU A 120 -23.57 -18.02 -14.93
C GLU A 120 -24.43 -16.75 -14.96
N ASP A 121 -24.53 -16.05 -13.82
CA ASP A 121 -25.33 -14.84 -13.65
C ASP A 121 -24.50 -13.56 -13.89
N ASP A 122 -23.17 -13.65 -13.88
CA ASP A 122 -22.26 -12.54 -14.19
C ASP A 122 -21.93 -12.48 -15.71
N PRO A 123 -22.38 -11.43 -16.43
CA PRO A 123 -22.18 -11.30 -17.88
C PRO A 123 -20.71 -11.11 -18.28
N ILE A 124 -19.83 -10.76 -17.34
CA ILE A 124 -18.40 -10.57 -17.56
C ILE A 124 -17.54 -11.62 -16.84
N ALA A 125 -18.12 -12.69 -16.29
CA ALA A 125 -17.40 -13.75 -15.57
C ALA A 125 -16.18 -14.29 -16.33
N MET A 126 -16.30 -14.48 -17.64
CA MET A 126 -15.22 -15.02 -18.48
C MET A 126 -14.29 -13.95 -19.06
N PHE A 127 -14.58 -12.66 -18.84
CA PHE A 127 -13.74 -11.55 -19.28
C PHE A 127 -12.55 -11.38 -18.33
N ASN A 128 -11.33 -11.49 -18.85
CA ASN A 128 -10.14 -11.45 -18.02
C ASN A 128 -9.67 -10.00 -17.82
N LEU A 129 -10.12 -9.35 -16.75
CA LEU A 129 -9.76 -7.97 -16.41
C LEU A 129 -8.24 -7.77 -16.27
N ALA A 130 -7.50 -8.81 -15.91
CA ALA A 130 -6.06 -8.75 -15.70
C ALA A 130 -5.27 -8.57 -17.01
N THR A 131 -5.79 -9.06 -18.13
CA THR A 131 -5.09 -9.09 -19.44
C THR A 131 -5.84 -8.40 -20.56
N GLN A 132 -7.17 -8.33 -20.45
CA GLN A 132 -8.06 -7.74 -21.46
C GLN A 132 -8.70 -6.45 -20.94
N GLY A 133 -8.78 -6.26 -19.62
CA GLY A 133 -9.32 -5.05 -19.00
C GLY A 133 -8.41 -3.86 -19.24
N GLN A 134 -8.88 -2.89 -20.03
CA GLN A 134 -8.23 -1.60 -20.24
C GLN A 134 -8.87 -0.58 -19.29
N ARG A 135 -8.05 0.03 -18.43
CA ARG A 135 -8.51 0.90 -17.33
C ARG A 135 -7.54 2.07 -17.15
N GLN A 136 -8.05 3.24 -16.75
CA GLN A 136 -7.20 4.42 -16.55
C GLN A 136 -6.31 4.23 -15.32
N PRO A 137 -4.97 4.19 -15.45
CA PRO A 137 -4.05 3.96 -14.33
C PRO A 137 -3.92 5.17 -13.41
N GLY A 138 -4.37 6.35 -13.86
CA GLY A 138 -4.21 7.59 -13.11
C GLY A 138 -2.74 7.86 -12.76
N SER A 139 -2.51 8.30 -11.52
CA SER A 139 -1.15 8.56 -11.00
C SER A 139 -0.21 7.34 -10.96
N ALA A 140 -0.68 6.10 -11.16
CA ALA A 140 0.21 4.95 -11.32
C ALA A 140 1.02 5.02 -12.64
N PHE A 141 0.68 5.91 -13.57
CA PHE A 141 1.43 6.17 -14.79
C PHE A 141 2.64 7.11 -14.60
N LYS A 142 2.68 7.87 -13.50
CA LYS A 142 3.73 8.85 -13.22
C LYS A 142 5.17 8.30 -13.29
N PRO A 143 5.47 7.04 -12.92
CA PRO A 143 6.83 6.52 -13.03
C PRO A 143 7.38 6.50 -14.46
N PHE A 144 6.54 6.42 -15.48
CA PHE A 144 6.97 6.54 -16.88
C PHE A 144 7.41 7.97 -17.22
N VAL A 145 6.69 8.97 -16.71
CA VAL A 145 7.08 10.38 -16.85
C VAL A 145 8.37 10.66 -16.08
N LEU A 146 8.51 10.09 -14.88
CA LEU A 146 9.73 10.22 -14.07
C LEU A 146 10.93 9.60 -14.79
N ALA A 147 10.79 8.38 -15.33
CA ALA A 147 11.85 7.74 -16.11
C ALA A 147 12.23 8.57 -17.35
N ALA A 148 11.25 9.15 -18.06
CA ALA A 148 11.50 10.04 -19.19
C ALA A 148 12.21 11.34 -18.78
N ALA A 149 11.88 11.91 -17.62
CA ALA A 149 12.55 13.07 -17.04
C ALA A 149 14.01 12.78 -16.67
N LEU A 150 14.25 11.68 -15.97
CA LEU A 150 15.59 11.19 -15.62
C LEU A 150 16.44 10.93 -16.87
N GLU A 151 15.87 10.28 -17.89
CA GLU A 151 16.55 10.08 -19.18
C GLU A 151 16.77 11.38 -19.96
N SER A 152 16.12 12.48 -19.57
CA SER A 152 16.32 13.82 -20.13
C SER A 152 17.30 14.68 -19.33
N GLY A 153 17.88 14.13 -18.25
CA GLY A 153 18.85 14.82 -17.40
C GLY A 153 18.24 15.62 -16.25
N ILE A 154 16.95 15.46 -15.96
CA ILE A 154 16.33 15.98 -14.73
C ILE A 154 16.70 15.04 -13.59
N GLU A 155 17.13 15.57 -12.45
CA GLU A 155 17.50 14.81 -11.27
C GLU A 155 16.38 14.83 -10.20
N LEU A 156 16.50 13.99 -9.17
CA LEU A 156 15.47 13.87 -8.13
C LEU A 156 15.41 15.08 -7.19
N ASP A 157 16.51 15.82 -7.07
CA ASP A 157 16.67 17.05 -6.28
C ASP A 157 16.36 18.33 -7.06
N ASP A 158 16.17 18.23 -8.38
CA ASP A 158 15.71 19.37 -9.19
C ASP A 158 14.37 19.90 -8.66
N ILE A 159 14.28 21.22 -8.53
CA ILE A 159 13.10 21.89 -8.01
C ILE A 159 12.09 22.14 -9.12
N ILE A 160 10.85 21.76 -8.85
CA ILE A 160 9.71 22.00 -9.73
C ILE A 160 8.57 22.67 -8.97
N ALA A 161 7.83 23.52 -9.68
CA ALA A 161 6.72 24.25 -9.07
C ALA A 161 5.56 23.30 -8.73
N GLY A 162 5.21 23.22 -7.44
CA GLY A 162 4.14 22.38 -6.92
C GLY A 162 2.76 23.01 -7.08
N GLY A 163 2.56 24.22 -6.54
CA GLY A 163 1.33 24.99 -6.68
C GLY A 163 0.04 24.24 -6.29
N ARG A 164 -1.11 24.77 -6.73
CA ARG A 164 -2.42 24.10 -6.62
C ARG A 164 -2.93 23.63 -7.98
N GLU A 165 -2.79 24.50 -8.97
CA GLU A 165 -3.23 24.29 -10.34
C GLU A 165 -2.21 24.87 -11.33
N VAL A 166 -2.26 24.40 -12.57
CA VAL A 166 -1.48 24.92 -13.70
C VAL A 166 -2.30 24.81 -14.99
N VAL A 167 -2.06 25.74 -15.91
CA VAL A 167 -2.56 25.68 -17.29
C VAL A 167 -1.36 25.52 -18.21
N ILE A 168 -1.38 24.48 -19.04
CA ILE A 168 -0.36 24.21 -20.06
C ILE A 168 -0.99 24.42 -21.43
N GLU A 169 -0.38 25.27 -22.24
CA GLU A 169 -0.82 25.48 -23.62
C GLU A 169 -0.40 24.27 -24.47
N THR A 170 -1.38 23.57 -25.05
CA THR A 170 -1.13 22.45 -25.97
C THR A 170 -1.64 22.78 -27.37
N ASP A 171 -1.19 22.02 -28.38
CA ASP A 171 -1.61 22.20 -29.77
C ASP A 171 -3.13 22.09 -29.98
N ALA A 172 -3.84 21.37 -29.11
CA ALA A 172 -5.28 21.18 -29.20
C ALA A 172 -6.06 22.25 -28.42
N LYS A 173 -5.76 22.42 -27.14
CA LYS A 173 -6.40 23.38 -26.23
C LYS A 173 -5.58 23.57 -24.95
N PRO A 174 -5.80 24.64 -24.17
CA PRO A 174 -5.24 24.73 -22.83
C PRO A 174 -5.61 23.49 -22.00
N TRP A 175 -4.61 22.88 -21.38
CA TRP A 175 -4.77 21.76 -20.46
C TRP A 175 -4.68 22.28 -19.02
N GLU A 176 -5.83 22.30 -18.36
CA GLU A 176 -5.96 22.71 -16.96
C GLU A 176 -5.76 21.50 -16.05
N VAL A 177 -4.84 21.62 -15.10
CA VAL A 177 -4.48 20.55 -14.17
C VAL A 177 -4.56 21.07 -12.75
N GLU A 178 -5.22 20.30 -11.89
CA GLU A 178 -5.31 20.55 -10.45
C GLU A 178 -4.76 19.33 -9.67
N ASN A 179 -4.21 19.59 -8.49
CA ASN A 179 -3.85 18.53 -7.55
C ASN A 179 -5.09 17.86 -6.96
N TYR A 180 -4.93 16.60 -6.55
CA TYR A 180 -5.98 15.87 -5.84
C TYR A 180 -6.45 16.63 -4.60
N ALA A 181 -7.76 16.63 -4.33
CA ALA A 181 -8.40 17.36 -3.23
C ALA A 181 -8.05 18.86 -3.16
N SER A 182 -7.72 19.47 -4.32
CA SER A 182 -7.32 20.88 -4.43
C SER A 182 -6.13 21.26 -3.54
N LEU A 183 -5.28 20.29 -3.21
CA LEU A 183 -4.12 20.50 -2.35
C LEU A 183 -3.09 21.42 -3.01
N ARG A 184 -2.41 22.20 -2.18
CA ARG A 184 -1.38 23.15 -2.57
C ARG A 184 -0.04 22.72 -2.00
N PHE A 185 0.96 22.69 -2.88
CA PHE A 185 2.34 22.34 -2.54
C PHE A 185 3.26 23.55 -2.79
N PRO A 186 4.32 23.74 -1.99
CA PRO A 186 5.38 24.69 -2.32
C PRO A 186 6.14 24.22 -3.57
N ASP A 187 7.12 25.00 -4.01
CA ASP A 187 8.13 24.47 -4.93
C ASP A 187 8.91 23.38 -4.20
N LEU A 188 9.09 22.24 -4.85
CA LEU A 188 9.57 21.01 -4.20
C LEU A 188 10.47 20.19 -5.13
N PRO A 189 11.37 19.36 -4.58
CA PRO A 189 12.14 18.41 -5.37
C PRO A 189 11.24 17.46 -6.17
N VAL A 190 11.69 17.02 -7.34
CA VAL A 190 11.02 15.98 -8.14
C VAL A 190 10.74 14.74 -7.28
N LEU A 191 11.65 14.37 -6.37
CA LEU A 191 11.45 13.31 -5.39
C LEU A 191 10.17 13.51 -4.58
N GLU A 192 10.00 14.66 -3.94
CA GLU A 192 8.82 14.94 -3.10
C GLU A 192 7.55 15.04 -3.95
N ALA A 193 7.66 15.55 -5.19
CA ALA A 193 6.55 15.55 -6.14
C ALA A 193 6.09 14.11 -6.48
N THR A 194 7.01 13.15 -6.57
CA THR A 194 6.68 11.72 -6.73
C THR A 194 6.04 11.14 -5.45
N VAL A 195 6.63 11.42 -4.28
CA VAL A 195 6.19 10.92 -2.95
C VAL A 195 4.74 11.31 -2.66
N PHE A 196 4.40 12.58 -2.86
CA PHE A 196 3.06 13.13 -2.64
C PHE A 196 2.17 13.10 -3.88
N SER A 197 2.68 12.59 -5.00
CA SER A 197 1.93 12.43 -6.24
C SER A 197 1.32 13.75 -6.75
N VAL A 198 2.12 14.83 -6.78
CA VAL A 198 1.67 16.18 -7.17
C VAL A 198 1.37 16.24 -8.66
N ASN A 199 0.14 16.56 -9.06
CA ASN A 199 -0.29 16.56 -10.47
C ASN A 199 0.34 17.71 -11.24
N VAL A 200 0.37 18.90 -10.64
CA VAL A 200 0.93 20.11 -11.27
C VAL A 200 2.40 19.93 -11.63
N ALA A 201 3.20 19.35 -10.73
CA ALA A 201 4.60 19.03 -11.00
C ALA A 201 4.74 18.06 -12.19
N TYR A 202 3.96 16.98 -12.22
CA TYR A 202 4.01 16.01 -13.33
C TYR A 202 3.48 16.56 -14.66
N ALA A 203 2.52 17.49 -14.62
CA ALA A 203 2.07 18.20 -15.80
C ALA A 203 3.19 19.07 -16.38
N ARG A 204 3.98 19.73 -15.52
CA ARG A 204 5.17 20.47 -15.92
C ARG A 204 6.29 19.55 -16.43
N LEU A 205 6.52 18.40 -15.79
CA LEU A 205 7.52 17.44 -16.24
C LEU A 205 7.23 16.95 -17.66
N VAL A 206 5.98 16.55 -17.97
CA VAL A 206 5.63 16.10 -19.32
C VAL A 206 5.76 17.22 -20.35
N ASP A 207 5.47 18.47 -19.95
CA ASP A 207 5.63 19.64 -20.83
C ASP A 207 7.11 19.91 -21.15
N ILE A 208 8.00 19.69 -20.18
CA ILE A 208 9.46 19.83 -20.37
C ILE A 208 10.02 18.73 -21.27
N VAL A 209 9.65 17.46 -21.03
CA VAL A 209 10.29 16.30 -21.68
C VAL A 209 9.60 15.89 -22.99
N GLY A 210 8.36 16.30 -23.19
CA GLY A 210 7.52 15.92 -24.31
C GLY A 210 6.77 14.59 -24.08
N PRO A 211 5.46 14.51 -24.41
CA PRO A 211 4.69 13.29 -24.22
C PRO A 211 5.14 12.13 -25.14
N GLU A 212 5.81 12.40 -26.27
CA GLU A 212 6.38 11.38 -27.16
C GLU A 212 7.42 10.54 -26.45
N LYS A 213 8.33 11.17 -25.71
CA LYS A 213 9.37 10.46 -24.95
C LYS A 213 8.76 9.59 -23.86
N VAL A 214 7.67 10.06 -23.23
CA VAL A 214 6.93 9.27 -22.24
C VAL A 214 6.31 8.02 -22.88
N THR A 215 5.71 8.14 -24.07
CA THR A 215 5.16 6.97 -24.79
C THR A 215 6.24 5.98 -25.20
N GLU A 216 7.40 6.46 -25.65
CA GLU A 216 8.55 5.61 -26.01
C GLU A 216 9.06 4.83 -24.80
N ILE A 217 9.24 5.50 -23.67
CA ILE A 217 9.67 4.89 -22.42
C ILE A 217 8.64 3.87 -21.92
N ALA A 218 7.35 4.20 -21.94
CA ALA A 218 6.29 3.27 -21.53
C ALA A 218 6.28 2.01 -22.41
N ALA A 219 6.44 2.15 -23.73
CA ALA A 219 6.54 1.03 -24.66
C ALA A 219 7.77 0.16 -24.40
N ARG A 220 8.96 0.78 -24.25
CA ARG A 220 10.21 0.08 -23.90
C ARG A 220 10.09 -0.75 -22.62
N LEU A 221 9.33 -0.25 -21.64
CA LEU A 221 9.17 -0.90 -20.34
C LEU A 221 8.15 -2.05 -20.36
N GLY A 222 7.31 -2.17 -21.39
CA GLY A 222 6.35 -3.27 -21.54
C GLY A 222 4.87 -2.86 -21.65
N ILE A 223 4.56 -1.59 -21.88
CA ILE A 223 3.18 -1.18 -22.20
C ILE A 223 2.91 -1.44 -23.69
N ASN A 224 2.07 -2.44 -23.98
CA ASN A 224 1.80 -2.91 -25.34
C ASN A 224 0.65 -2.19 -26.07
N GLY A 225 -0.12 -1.35 -25.37
CA GLY A 225 -1.28 -0.62 -25.93
C GLY A 225 -0.89 0.63 -26.74
N PRO A 226 -1.76 1.10 -27.67
CA PRO A 226 -1.50 2.32 -28.43
C PRO A 226 -1.65 3.55 -27.51
N LEU A 227 -0.53 4.01 -26.96
CA LEU A 227 -0.49 5.28 -26.22
C LEU A 227 -0.29 6.45 -27.19
N LEU A 228 -1.21 7.40 -27.17
CA LEU A 228 -1.11 8.65 -27.91
C LEU A 228 -0.27 9.67 -27.12
N PRO A 229 0.65 10.41 -27.75
CA PRO A 229 1.52 11.35 -27.06
C PRO A 229 0.81 12.67 -26.75
N TYR A 230 -0.18 12.63 -25.85
CA TYR A 230 -0.84 13.82 -25.31
C TYR A 230 -0.35 14.08 -23.88
N HIS A 231 -0.22 15.36 -23.48
CA HIS A 231 0.22 15.73 -22.13
C HIS A 231 -0.61 15.06 -21.01
N ALA A 232 -1.91 14.88 -21.21
CA ALA A 232 -2.80 14.20 -20.26
C ALA A 232 -2.39 12.75 -19.93
N LEU A 233 -1.59 12.11 -20.79
CA LEU A 233 -0.99 10.80 -20.51
C LEU A 233 -0.18 10.81 -19.21
N ALA A 234 0.46 11.94 -18.85
CA ALA A 234 1.26 12.05 -17.64
C ALA A 234 0.48 11.80 -16.35
N LEU A 235 -0.84 11.99 -16.39
CA LEU A 235 -1.75 11.73 -15.29
C LEU A 235 -2.58 10.45 -15.49
N GLY A 236 -2.19 9.60 -16.45
CA GLY A 236 -2.83 8.30 -16.70
C GLY A 236 -4.23 8.39 -17.30
N ALA A 237 -4.47 9.36 -18.19
CA ALA A 237 -5.76 9.54 -18.86
C ALA A 237 -6.05 8.49 -19.96
N GLN A 238 -5.07 7.69 -20.34
CA GLN A 238 -5.21 6.61 -21.32
C GLN A 238 -5.19 5.25 -20.64
N GLU A 239 -6.00 4.34 -21.14
CA GLU A 239 -6.20 3.04 -20.54
C GLU A 239 -5.01 2.10 -20.80
N VAL A 240 -4.69 1.30 -19.79
CA VAL A 240 -3.69 0.23 -19.83
C VAL A 240 -4.24 -1.01 -19.12
N SER A 241 -3.63 -2.16 -19.37
CA SER A 241 -4.01 -3.40 -18.68
C SER A 241 -3.19 -3.64 -17.40
N PRO A 242 -3.74 -4.36 -16.40
CA PRO A 242 -2.99 -4.75 -15.22
C PRO A 242 -1.72 -5.56 -15.51
N ILE A 243 -1.73 -6.44 -16.51
CA ILE A 243 -0.53 -7.20 -16.90
C ILE A 243 0.55 -6.30 -17.49
N ASP A 244 0.20 -5.29 -18.29
CA ASP A 244 1.16 -4.31 -18.82
C ASP A 244 1.79 -3.51 -17.68
N MET A 245 0.98 -3.06 -16.71
CA MET A 245 1.49 -2.33 -15.54
C MET A 245 2.41 -3.18 -14.65
N ALA A 246 2.03 -4.44 -14.39
CA ALA A 246 2.89 -5.36 -13.62
C ALA A 246 4.21 -5.65 -14.35
N SER A 247 4.15 -5.80 -15.68
CA SER A 247 5.33 -6.05 -16.53
C SER A 247 6.26 -4.84 -16.54
N ALA A 248 5.71 -3.65 -16.76
CA ALA A 248 6.44 -2.39 -16.71
C ALA A 248 7.15 -2.15 -15.38
N TYR A 249 6.47 -2.37 -14.26
CA TYR A 249 7.08 -2.22 -12.94
C TYR A 249 8.10 -3.32 -12.63
N SER A 250 7.95 -4.51 -13.24
CA SER A 250 8.96 -5.57 -13.13
C SER A 250 10.28 -5.17 -13.79
N THR A 251 10.24 -4.35 -14.84
CA THR A 251 11.44 -3.80 -15.49
C THR A 251 12.21 -2.87 -14.55
N PHE A 252 11.52 -2.02 -13.78
CA PHE A 252 12.17 -1.21 -12.75
C PHE A 252 12.76 -2.08 -11.62
N ALA A 253 11.99 -3.06 -11.16
CA ALA A 253 12.43 -4.01 -10.14
C ALA A 253 13.67 -4.82 -10.54
N ALA A 254 13.85 -5.06 -11.85
CA ALA A 254 14.97 -5.77 -12.44
C ALA A 254 16.12 -4.85 -12.88
N GLY A 255 16.16 -3.60 -12.42
CA GLY A 255 17.24 -2.66 -12.73
C GLY A 255 17.32 -2.30 -14.22
N GLY A 256 16.17 -2.18 -14.89
CA GLY A 256 16.04 -1.82 -16.30
C GLY A 256 16.07 -2.99 -17.29
N LEU A 257 16.06 -4.24 -16.81
CA LEU A 257 15.92 -5.44 -17.63
C LEU A 257 14.44 -5.78 -17.85
N HIS A 258 14.00 -5.78 -19.10
CA HIS A 258 12.64 -6.13 -19.47
C HIS A 258 12.56 -7.55 -20.05
N SER A 259 11.54 -8.27 -19.62
CA SER A 259 11.09 -9.53 -20.19
C SER A 259 9.58 -9.45 -20.40
N GLU A 260 9.12 -9.82 -21.59
CA GLU A 260 7.70 -9.96 -21.87
C GLU A 260 7.03 -10.94 -20.91
N PRO A 261 5.74 -10.78 -20.57
CA PRO A 261 5.04 -11.72 -19.70
C PRO A 261 5.02 -13.15 -20.25
N ILE A 262 5.62 -14.09 -19.52
CA ILE A 262 5.75 -15.51 -19.86
C ILE A 262 4.76 -16.33 -19.04
N PHE A 263 3.95 -17.14 -19.73
CA PHE A 263 2.97 -18.05 -19.13
C PHE A 263 3.41 -19.53 -19.11
N PHE A 264 4.45 -19.87 -19.87
CA PHE A 264 5.01 -21.22 -19.94
C PHE A 264 6.51 -21.18 -20.24
N THR A 265 7.27 -22.11 -19.69
CA THR A 265 8.72 -22.25 -19.90
C THR A 265 9.06 -23.28 -20.97
N GLY A 266 8.17 -24.25 -21.23
CA GLY A 266 8.43 -25.26 -22.24
C GLY A 266 7.19 -26.05 -22.64
N ILE A 267 7.27 -26.68 -23.82
CA ILE A 267 6.26 -27.57 -24.37
C ILE A 267 6.96 -28.82 -24.90
N GLU A 268 6.47 -29.98 -24.51
CA GLU A 268 6.97 -31.28 -24.94
C GLU A 268 5.84 -32.16 -25.52
N THR A 269 6.20 -33.13 -26.37
CA THR A 269 5.28 -34.19 -26.78
C THR A 269 5.12 -35.24 -25.67
N THR A 270 4.19 -36.19 -25.82
CA THR A 270 4.08 -37.32 -24.88
C THR A 270 5.35 -38.17 -24.81
N ASP A 271 6.11 -38.21 -25.90
CA ASP A 271 7.32 -39.01 -26.06
C ASP A 271 8.56 -38.31 -25.47
N GLY A 272 8.41 -37.05 -25.01
CA GLY A 272 9.46 -36.25 -24.37
C GLY A 272 10.28 -35.40 -25.35
N ASP A 273 9.84 -35.26 -26.60
CA ASP A 273 10.49 -34.37 -27.56
C ASP A 273 10.12 -32.92 -27.25
N VAL A 274 11.14 -32.05 -27.14
CA VAL A 274 10.95 -30.61 -26.91
C VAL A 274 10.40 -29.97 -28.17
N VAL A 275 9.20 -29.38 -28.06
CA VAL A 275 8.52 -28.62 -29.12
C VAL A 275 8.89 -27.15 -29.03
N ILE A 276 8.84 -26.59 -27.82
CA ILE A 276 9.22 -25.20 -27.53
C ILE A 276 10.05 -25.18 -26.25
N ASP A 277 11.22 -24.56 -26.32
CA ASP A 277 11.97 -24.08 -25.16
C ASP A 277 11.77 -22.56 -25.08
N ASN A 278 11.16 -22.11 -23.99
CA ASN A 278 10.75 -20.72 -23.78
C ASN A 278 11.49 -20.11 -22.59
N ALA A 279 12.81 -20.33 -22.53
CA ALA A 279 13.69 -19.68 -21.57
C ALA A 279 13.52 -18.16 -21.61
N PRO A 280 13.43 -17.46 -20.47
CA PRO A 280 13.18 -16.02 -20.43
C PRO A 280 14.25 -15.20 -21.14
N PRO A 281 13.92 -14.48 -22.24
CA PRO A 281 14.81 -13.45 -22.75
C PRO A 281 14.62 -12.19 -21.89
N ALA A 282 15.74 -11.60 -21.45
CA ALA A 282 15.74 -10.30 -20.78
C ALA A 282 16.63 -9.34 -21.57
N GLU A 283 16.11 -8.15 -21.88
CA GLU A 283 16.83 -7.09 -22.57
C GLU A 283 16.93 -5.85 -21.69
N ARG A 284 18.09 -5.19 -21.70
CA ARG A 284 18.23 -3.89 -21.02
C ARG A 284 17.56 -2.82 -21.87
N VAL A 285 16.42 -2.33 -21.40
CA VAL A 285 15.63 -1.33 -22.12
C VAL A 285 15.80 0.07 -21.55
N ILE A 286 16.25 0.23 -20.30
CA ILE A 286 16.67 1.50 -19.71
C ILE A 286 17.96 1.31 -18.89
N ASP A 287 18.70 2.39 -18.65
CA ASP A 287 19.90 2.35 -17.82
C ASP A 287 19.58 1.99 -16.37
N THR A 288 20.45 1.19 -15.75
CA THR A 288 20.29 0.80 -14.34
C THR A 288 20.17 2.02 -13.43
N TRP A 289 20.94 3.08 -13.68
CA TRP A 289 20.88 4.30 -12.89
C TRP A 289 19.49 4.95 -12.93
N ILE A 290 18.85 5.03 -14.10
CA ILE A 290 17.48 5.56 -14.23
C ILE A 290 16.50 4.69 -13.44
N SER A 291 16.62 3.37 -13.59
CA SER A 291 15.80 2.40 -12.85
C SER A 291 15.95 2.58 -11.34
N ASP A 292 17.19 2.72 -10.86
CA ASP A 292 17.51 2.94 -9.45
C ASP A 292 16.93 4.26 -8.94
N GLN A 293 16.98 5.35 -9.71
CA GLN A 293 16.37 6.62 -9.33
C GLN A 293 14.84 6.53 -9.24
N VAL A 294 14.19 5.86 -10.19
CA VAL A 294 12.75 5.58 -10.11
C VAL A 294 12.44 4.74 -8.86
N THR A 295 13.22 3.69 -8.60
CA THR A 295 13.07 2.83 -7.41
C THR A 295 13.24 3.63 -6.13
N THR A 296 14.27 4.48 -6.02
CA THR A 296 14.49 5.37 -4.89
C THR A 296 13.23 6.20 -4.61
N ALA A 297 12.71 6.90 -5.61
CA ALA A 297 11.51 7.73 -5.43
C ALA A 297 10.27 6.92 -5.02
N LEU A 298 10.06 5.75 -5.63
CA LEU A 298 8.93 4.88 -5.36
C LEU A 298 9.00 4.17 -4.00
N THR A 299 10.19 3.94 -3.46
CA THR A 299 10.33 3.46 -2.07
C THR A 299 9.87 4.53 -1.08
N GLN A 300 10.21 5.80 -1.34
CA GLN A 300 9.76 6.91 -0.48
C GLN A 300 8.22 7.10 -0.51
N VAL A 301 7.56 6.80 -1.64
CA VAL A 301 6.08 6.79 -1.73
C VAL A 301 5.45 5.82 -0.72
N VAL A 302 6.07 4.66 -0.51
CA VAL A 302 5.57 3.63 0.42
C VAL A 302 6.03 3.89 1.86
N GLU A 303 7.18 4.53 2.07
CA GLU A 303 7.67 4.84 3.42
C GLU A 303 6.93 6.01 4.09
N ARG A 304 6.63 7.08 3.34
CA ARG A 304 6.03 8.31 3.90
C ARG A 304 4.95 8.98 3.04
N GLY A 305 4.72 8.45 1.84
CA GLY A 305 3.88 9.09 0.84
C GLY A 305 2.48 8.50 0.74
N THR A 306 1.92 8.54 -0.46
CA THR A 306 0.55 8.06 -0.71
C THR A 306 0.39 6.54 -0.58
N GLY A 307 1.48 5.76 -0.59
CA GLY A 307 1.49 4.30 -0.66
C GLY A 307 1.72 3.58 0.67
N VAL A 308 1.64 4.27 1.81
CA VAL A 308 2.05 3.74 3.13
C VAL A 308 1.37 2.43 3.55
N ARG A 309 0.15 2.16 3.09
CA ARG A 309 -0.55 0.89 3.37
C ARG A 309 0.07 -0.33 2.67
N ALA A 310 0.95 -0.11 1.69
CA ALA A 310 1.72 -1.17 1.04
C ALA A 310 3.01 -1.55 1.79
N ASN A 311 3.31 -0.88 2.91
CA ASN A 311 4.50 -1.17 3.70
C ASN A 311 4.34 -2.48 4.47
N ILE A 312 5.13 -3.48 4.10
CA ILE A 312 5.14 -4.83 4.69
C ILE A 312 6.36 -5.08 5.59
N GLY A 313 7.01 -4.02 6.08
CA GLY A 313 8.18 -4.12 6.97
C GLY A 313 9.49 -4.51 6.27
N ARG A 314 9.53 -4.42 4.93
CA ARG A 314 10.73 -4.58 4.10
C ARG A 314 10.76 -3.52 2.99
N PRO A 315 11.90 -3.27 2.33
CA PRO A 315 11.96 -2.34 1.20
C PRO A 315 10.96 -2.74 0.11
N VAL A 316 10.05 -1.82 -0.18
CA VAL A 316 9.03 -1.91 -1.22
C VAL A 316 9.08 -0.59 -1.99
N ALA A 317 9.00 -0.66 -3.31
CA ALA A 317 8.75 0.48 -4.16
C ALA A 317 7.34 0.35 -4.74
N GLY A 318 6.59 1.44 -4.83
CA GLY A 318 5.28 1.38 -5.46
C GLY A 318 4.62 2.73 -5.66
N LYS A 319 3.54 2.74 -6.43
CA LYS A 319 2.80 3.95 -6.75
C LYS A 319 1.30 3.70 -6.71
N THR A 320 0.61 4.64 -6.08
CA THR A 320 -0.86 4.73 -6.12
C THR A 320 -1.32 5.39 -7.41
N GLY A 321 -2.45 4.92 -7.92
CA GLY A 321 -3.21 5.52 -9.01
C GLY A 321 -4.69 5.61 -8.66
N THR A 322 -5.32 6.72 -9.04
CA THR A 322 -6.77 6.91 -8.96
C THR A 322 -7.17 7.66 -10.21
N SER A 323 -8.16 7.17 -10.95
CA SER A 323 -8.71 7.89 -12.10
C SER A 323 -9.67 9.01 -11.66
N GLN A 324 -10.10 9.84 -12.61
CA GLN A 324 -11.12 10.84 -12.35
C GLN A 324 -12.45 10.15 -11.94
N ASP A 325 -13.23 10.81 -11.09
CA ASP A 325 -14.49 10.29 -10.51
C ASP A 325 -14.36 8.99 -9.71
N HIS A 326 -13.14 8.61 -9.28
CA HIS A 326 -12.87 7.42 -8.46
C HIS A 326 -13.42 6.12 -9.04
N LYS A 327 -13.41 6.00 -10.38
CA LYS A 327 -13.89 4.80 -11.10
C LYS A 327 -12.86 3.68 -11.14
N ASP A 328 -11.58 4.04 -11.12
CA ASP A 328 -10.45 3.12 -11.10
C ASP A 328 -9.50 3.48 -9.95
N ALA A 329 -9.14 2.48 -9.17
CA ALA A 329 -8.13 2.60 -8.13
C ALA A 329 -7.05 1.54 -8.34
N TRP A 330 -5.80 1.97 -8.25
CA TRP A 330 -4.62 1.17 -8.56
C TRP A 330 -3.57 1.26 -7.49
N PHE A 331 -2.94 0.13 -7.21
CA PHE A 331 -1.61 0.12 -6.63
C PHE A 331 -0.73 -0.81 -7.44
N VAL A 332 0.41 -0.30 -7.88
CA VAL A 332 1.43 -1.09 -8.56
C VAL A 332 2.71 -0.97 -7.78
N GLY A 333 3.22 -2.10 -7.31
CA GLY A 333 4.35 -2.14 -6.41
C GLY A 333 5.25 -3.34 -6.67
N TYR A 334 6.49 -3.22 -6.22
CA TYR A 334 7.49 -4.25 -6.39
C TYR A 334 8.50 -4.31 -5.25
N THR A 335 9.12 -5.47 -5.18
CA THR A 335 10.37 -5.79 -4.50
C THR A 335 11.31 -6.42 -5.54
N PRO A 336 12.58 -6.72 -5.22
CA PRO A 336 13.46 -7.39 -6.16
C PRO A 336 12.97 -8.79 -6.60
N GLN A 337 12.05 -9.40 -5.83
CA GLN A 337 11.53 -10.75 -6.08
C GLN A 337 10.14 -10.78 -6.70
N LEU A 338 9.41 -9.66 -6.70
CA LEU A 338 7.99 -9.64 -7.04
C LEU A 338 7.60 -8.27 -7.55
N SER A 339 6.99 -8.19 -8.73
CA SER A 339 6.21 -7.03 -9.19
C SER A 339 4.74 -7.43 -9.26
N ALA A 340 3.85 -6.60 -8.74
CA ALA A 340 2.42 -6.84 -8.85
C ALA A 340 1.61 -5.56 -9.07
N ALA A 341 0.61 -5.65 -9.94
CA ALA A 341 -0.40 -4.63 -10.17
C ALA A 341 -1.73 -5.09 -9.60
N VAL A 342 -2.38 -4.24 -8.82
CA VAL A 342 -3.74 -4.41 -8.32
C VAL A 342 -4.60 -3.28 -8.85
N TRP A 343 -5.70 -3.64 -9.51
CA TRP A 343 -6.76 -2.73 -9.92
C TRP A 343 -8.05 -3.08 -9.17
N VAL A 344 -8.80 -2.07 -8.76
CA VAL A 344 -10.13 -2.18 -8.17
C VAL A 344 -11.07 -1.21 -8.89
N GLY A 345 -12.28 -1.67 -9.24
CA GLY A 345 -13.30 -0.86 -9.92
C GLY A 345 -14.54 -1.66 -10.32
N TYR A 346 -15.59 -0.99 -10.78
CA TYR A 346 -16.78 -1.68 -11.32
C TYR A 346 -16.63 -1.90 -12.82
N ALA A 347 -16.35 -3.14 -13.23
CA ALA A 347 -16.00 -3.46 -14.60
C ALA A 347 -17.20 -3.50 -15.56
N GLU A 348 -18.35 -3.98 -15.09
CA GLU A 348 -19.57 -4.09 -15.90
C GLU A 348 -20.19 -2.71 -16.15
N SER A 349 -20.33 -1.91 -15.09
CA SER A 349 -20.93 -0.58 -15.14
C SER A 349 -20.07 0.39 -14.33
N PRO A 350 -19.19 1.17 -14.98
CA PRO A 350 -18.29 2.10 -14.30
C PRO A 350 -19.05 3.04 -13.35
N ALA A 351 -18.77 2.92 -12.06
CA ALA A 351 -19.39 3.70 -11.01
C ALA A 351 -18.32 4.27 -10.06
N PRO A 352 -18.55 5.45 -9.48
CA PRO A 352 -17.66 5.99 -8.45
C PRO A 352 -17.56 5.03 -7.26
N MET A 353 -16.33 4.73 -6.84
CA MET A 353 -16.07 3.96 -5.63
C MET A 353 -15.98 4.90 -4.41
N GLU A 354 -17.13 5.45 -4.05
CA GLU A 354 -17.35 6.24 -2.83
C GLU A 354 -18.74 5.95 -2.26
N GLU A 355 -19.12 6.59 -1.15
CA GLU A 355 -20.48 6.42 -0.62
C GLU A 355 -21.54 6.85 -1.65
N PRO A 356 -22.61 6.06 -1.87
CA PRO A 356 -23.02 4.87 -1.12
C PRO A 356 -22.53 3.52 -1.69
N ASN A 357 -21.82 3.50 -2.82
CA ASN A 357 -21.41 2.27 -3.50
C ASN A 357 -20.35 1.49 -2.70
N THR A 358 -19.51 2.22 -1.97
CA THR A 358 -18.46 1.67 -1.10
C THR A 358 -18.49 2.38 0.25
N PRO A 359 -17.98 1.77 1.34
CA PRO A 359 -18.08 2.33 2.69
C PRO A 359 -17.23 3.59 2.92
N PHE A 360 -16.34 3.92 2.00
CA PHE A 360 -15.51 5.14 1.99
C PHE A 360 -14.92 5.29 0.58
N SER A 361 -14.36 6.46 0.25
CA SER A 361 -13.73 6.67 -1.06
C SER A 361 -12.53 5.74 -1.29
N ILE A 362 -12.63 4.88 -2.30
CA ILE A 362 -11.56 3.98 -2.72
C ILE A 362 -10.57 4.74 -3.61
N THR A 363 -9.30 4.69 -3.24
CA THR A 363 -8.19 5.30 -3.97
C THR A 363 -7.06 4.30 -4.05
N GLY A 364 -6.03 4.57 -4.86
CA GLY A 364 -4.88 3.69 -4.93
C GLY A 364 -4.20 3.38 -3.58
N GLY A 365 -4.30 4.30 -2.61
CA GLY A 365 -3.72 4.14 -1.27
C GLY A 365 -4.60 3.39 -0.27
N THR A 366 -5.82 2.99 -0.64
CA THR A 366 -6.74 2.26 0.24
C THR A 366 -6.76 0.76 -0.07
N TRP A 367 -7.86 0.21 -0.60
CA TRP A 367 -7.99 -1.22 -0.90
C TRP A 367 -6.89 -1.75 -1.83
N PRO A 368 -6.51 -1.10 -2.95
CA PRO A 368 -5.47 -1.62 -3.83
C PRO A 368 -4.11 -1.82 -3.12
N ALA A 369 -3.66 -0.83 -2.34
CA ALA A 369 -2.40 -0.92 -1.60
C ALA A 369 -2.45 -1.98 -0.49
N GLU A 370 -3.59 -2.12 0.19
CA GLU A 370 -3.79 -3.13 1.24
C GLU A 370 -3.85 -4.56 0.68
N ILE A 371 -4.55 -4.77 -0.44
CA ILE A 371 -4.56 -6.05 -1.17
C ILE A 371 -3.14 -6.40 -1.60
N TRP A 372 -2.41 -5.44 -2.18
CA TRP A 372 -1.02 -5.65 -2.58
C TRP A 372 -0.15 -6.03 -1.38
N ALA A 373 -0.30 -5.35 -0.23
CA ALA A 373 0.45 -5.63 0.99
C ALA A 373 0.20 -7.05 1.49
N ASN A 374 -1.08 -7.43 1.61
CA ASN A 374 -1.49 -8.75 2.08
C ASN A 374 -0.97 -9.86 1.16
N PHE A 375 -1.08 -9.65 -0.15
CA PHE A 375 -0.55 -10.58 -1.16
C PHE A 375 0.98 -10.69 -1.08
N ALA A 376 1.70 -9.57 -1.13
CA ALA A 376 3.15 -9.55 -1.13
C ALA A 376 3.74 -10.10 0.17
N ALA A 377 3.15 -9.78 1.33
CA ALA A 377 3.57 -10.34 2.61
C ALA A 377 3.41 -11.87 2.67
N GLY A 378 2.32 -12.39 2.11
CA GLY A 378 2.09 -13.83 1.99
C GLY A 378 3.11 -14.53 1.10
N VAL A 379 3.33 -14.00 -0.12
CA VAL A 379 4.27 -14.56 -1.11
C VAL A 379 5.72 -14.46 -0.66
N LEU A 380 6.10 -13.37 0.00
CA LEU A 380 7.49 -13.11 0.42
C LEU A 380 7.83 -13.66 1.81
N ASN A 381 6.89 -14.38 2.45
CA ASN A 381 7.16 -15.02 3.73
C ASN A 381 8.29 -16.06 3.59
N GLY A 382 9.35 -15.90 4.38
CA GLY A 382 10.56 -16.74 4.30
C GLY A 382 11.47 -16.46 3.10
N VAL A 383 11.10 -15.52 2.22
CA VAL A 383 11.95 -15.07 1.11
C VAL A 383 12.93 -14.02 1.61
N SER A 384 14.22 -14.24 1.37
CA SER A 384 15.27 -13.31 1.79
C SER A 384 15.05 -11.88 1.26
N TYR A 385 15.50 -10.90 2.04
CA TYR A 385 15.46 -9.50 1.65
C TYR A 385 16.39 -9.31 0.44
N GLY A 386 15.84 -8.84 -0.67
CA GLY A 386 16.66 -8.30 -1.75
C GLY A 386 17.04 -6.85 -1.44
N SER A 387 17.94 -6.28 -2.24
CA SER A 387 18.25 -4.86 -2.21
C SER A 387 17.45 -4.13 -3.31
N LEU A 388 16.70 -3.11 -2.92
CA LEU A 388 16.29 -2.05 -3.82
C LEU A 388 17.26 -0.88 -3.68
N ALA A 389 17.32 -0.01 -4.69
CA ALA A 389 18.03 1.26 -4.57
C ALA A 389 17.46 2.06 -3.39
N GLY A 390 18.34 2.49 -2.49
CA GLY A 390 17.97 3.28 -1.31
C GLY A 390 17.77 4.75 -1.63
N ALA A 391 17.22 5.51 -0.69
CA ALA A 391 17.20 6.96 -0.76
C ALA A 391 18.63 7.51 -0.82
N GLN A 392 18.89 8.43 -1.75
CA GLN A 392 20.10 9.23 -1.74
C GLN A 392 20.03 10.22 -0.57
N ASP A 393 21.18 10.52 0.03
CA ASP A 393 21.26 11.63 0.99
C ASP A 393 21.32 12.94 0.19
N LEU A 394 20.14 13.56 0.04
CA LEU A 394 19.97 14.81 -0.68
C LEU A 394 20.10 16.03 0.25
N GLU A 395 20.57 15.86 1.49
CA GLU A 395 20.69 16.92 2.51
C GLU A 395 19.39 17.71 2.75
N LEU A 396 18.24 17.06 2.54
CA LEU A 396 16.92 17.69 2.64
C LEU A 396 16.49 17.86 4.10
N ILE A 397 15.81 18.97 4.39
CA ILE A 397 15.33 19.32 5.72
C ILE A 397 13.86 18.90 5.84
N PRO A 398 13.50 18.08 6.86
CA PRO A 398 12.10 17.74 7.11
C PRO A 398 11.36 18.98 7.63
N VAL A 399 10.29 19.37 6.94
CA VAL A 399 9.45 20.51 7.26
C VAL A 399 7.97 20.14 7.25
N ALA A 400 7.24 20.60 8.25
CA ALA A 400 5.79 20.43 8.30
C ALA A 400 5.12 21.48 7.41
N ILE A 401 4.39 21.03 6.39
CA ILE A 401 3.69 21.87 5.41
C ILE A 401 2.19 21.64 5.54
N ASP A 402 1.44 22.73 5.60
CA ASP A 402 -0.02 22.71 5.49
C ASP A 402 -0.41 22.66 4.01
N THR A 403 -1.00 21.57 3.55
CA THR A 403 -1.34 21.35 2.14
C THR A 403 -2.59 22.08 1.69
N VAL A 404 -3.28 22.81 2.57
CA VAL A 404 -4.36 23.74 2.17
C VAL A 404 -3.75 25.04 1.64
N THR A 405 -2.75 25.57 2.35
CA THR A 405 -2.11 26.86 2.05
C THR A 405 -0.77 26.75 1.33
N GLY A 406 -0.13 25.57 1.34
CA GLY A 406 1.23 25.35 0.83
C GLY A 406 2.33 26.01 1.68
N LEU A 407 2.00 26.48 2.88
CA LEU A 407 2.91 27.20 3.79
C LEU A 407 3.43 26.29 4.91
N LEU A 408 4.39 26.76 5.69
CA LEU A 408 4.80 26.08 6.92
C LEU A 408 3.58 25.89 7.84
N ALA A 409 3.40 24.69 8.38
CA ALA A 409 2.29 24.38 9.27
C ALA A 409 2.43 25.14 10.60
N GLY A 410 1.54 26.09 10.84
CA GLY A 410 1.40 26.78 12.12
C GLY A 410 0.58 25.98 13.15
N PRO A 411 0.44 26.50 14.39
CA PRO A 411 -0.37 25.88 15.44
C PRO A 411 -1.85 25.71 15.03
N ALA A 412 -2.38 26.68 14.29
CA ALA A 412 -3.78 26.75 13.89
C ALA A 412 -4.17 25.88 12.68
N CYS A 413 -3.23 25.19 12.03
CA CYS A 413 -3.52 24.43 10.81
C CYS A 413 -4.03 23.03 11.18
N PRO A 414 -5.15 22.56 10.58
CA PRO A 414 -5.70 21.24 10.89
C PRO A 414 -4.68 20.16 10.57
N ARG A 415 -4.39 19.29 11.54
CA ARG A 415 -3.29 18.32 11.42
C ARG A 415 -3.53 17.27 10.34
N GLU A 416 -4.77 17.03 9.97
CA GLU A 416 -5.15 16.18 8.83
C GLU A 416 -4.65 16.67 7.47
N PHE A 417 -4.35 17.97 7.32
CA PHE A 417 -3.76 18.56 6.12
C PHE A 417 -2.28 18.90 6.28
N VAL A 418 -1.64 18.47 7.37
CA VAL A 418 -0.22 18.71 7.60
C VAL A 418 0.57 17.46 7.20
N VAL A 419 1.49 17.63 6.25
CA VAL A 419 2.42 16.58 5.85
C VAL A 419 3.86 17.01 6.11
N THR A 420 4.73 16.03 6.39
CA THR A 420 6.17 16.30 6.51
C THR A 420 6.82 16.12 5.15
N MET A 421 7.27 17.22 4.55
CA MET A 421 8.02 17.23 3.29
C MET A 421 9.50 17.41 3.56
N TYR A 422 10.34 16.96 2.63
CA TYR A 422 11.79 17.09 2.71
C TYR A 422 12.25 18.09 1.64
N LEU A 423 12.61 19.31 2.06
CA LEU A 423 12.94 20.41 1.14
C LEU A 423 14.38 20.88 1.35
N PRO A 424 15.07 21.35 0.29
CA PRO A 424 16.34 22.06 0.49
C PRO A 424 16.09 23.40 1.15
N ALA A 425 17.09 23.91 1.87
CA ALA A 425 16.95 25.08 2.75
C ALA A 425 16.41 26.34 2.05
N ASP A 426 16.70 26.52 0.76
CA ASP A 426 16.29 27.65 -0.06
C ASP A 426 14.89 27.50 -0.67
N ALA A 427 14.33 26.28 -0.71
CA ALA A 427 12.95 26.03 -1.13
C ALA A 427 11.95 26.02 0.03
N ILE A 428 12.41 26.09 1.29
CA ILE A 428 11.51 26.12 2.45
C ILE A 428 10.68 27.41 2.44
N PRO A 429 9.34 27.33 2.50
CA PRO A 429 8.50 28.52 2.62
C PRO A 429 8.87 29.33 3.86
N THR A 430 8.95 30.66 3.73
CA THR A 430 9.27 31.55 4.87
C THR A 430 8.05 31.97 5.67
N GLU A 431 6.86 31.78 5.11
CA GLU A 431 5.59 32.13 5.76
C GLU A 431 4.97 30.91 6.45
N THR A 432 4.35 31.16 7.60
CA THR A 432 3.62 30.15 8.37
C THR A 432 2.13 30.33 8.16
N CYS A 433 1.42 29.22 7.98
CA CYS A 433 -0.03 29.18 7.93
C CYS A 433 -0.64 29.79 9.21
N THR A 434 -1.54 30.75 9.01
CA THR A 434 -2.30 31.42 10.07
C THR A 434 -3.81 31.19 9.87
N LEU A 435 -4.62 31.42 10.91
CA LEU A 435 -6.09 31.42 10.80
C LEU A 435 -6.60 32.35 9.69
N GLN A 436 -5.91 33.48 9.45
CA GLN A 436 -6.31 34.41 8.40
C GLN A 436 -5.98 33.87 7.01
N THR A 437 -4.82 33.21 6.86
CA THR A 437 -4.42 32.55 5.62
C THR A 437 -5.40 31.44 5.26
N LEU A 438 -5.76 30.60 6.23
CA LEU A 438 -6.76 29.53 6.08
C LEU A 438 -8.13 30.06 5.65
N ARG A 439 -8.58 31.19 6.21
CA ARG A 439 -9.85 31.83 5.80
C ARG A 439 -9.82 32.37 4.37
N SER A 440 -8.66 32.75 3.87
CA SER A 440 -8.49 33.29 2.52
C SER A 440 -8.23 32.23 1.45
N SER A 441 -7.86 31.00 1.84
CA SER A 441 -7.46 29.94 0.91
C SER A 441 -8.62 29.20 0.21
N ASP A 442 -9.83 29.77 0.20
CA ASP A 442 -11.04 29.15 -0.38
C ASP A 442 -11.29 27.71 0.12
N SER A 443 -10.74 27.39 1.30
CA SER A 443 -10.81 26.07 1.88
C SER A 443 -12.20 25.88 2.46
N ASN A 444 -12.85 24.77 2.10
CA ASN A 444 -14.05 24.24 2.76
C ASN A 444 -13.74 23.78 4.20
N LEU A 445 -13.04 24.60 4.99
CA LEU A 445 -12.87 24.43 6.43
C LEU A 445 -14.25 24.63 7.05
N ARG A 446 -14.98 23.52 7.14
CA ARG A 446 -16.17 23.45 7.96
C ARG A 446 -15.70 23.52 9.41
N PRO A 447 -16.31 24.39 10.23
CA PRO A 447 -16.10 24.30 11.66
C PRO A 447 -16.41 22.87 12.13
N GLY A 448 -15.55 22.34 13.01
CA GLY A 448 -15.82 21.11 13.72
C GLY A 448 -16.71 21.39 14.92
N PHE A 449 -17.44 20.38 15.38
CA PHE A 449 -18.11 20.44 16.67
C PHE A 449 -17.16 19.93 17.75
N VAL A 450 -17.05 20.69 18.84
CA VAL A 450 -16.28 20.23 20.00
C VAL A 450 -16.96 18.96 20.55
N PRO A 451 -16.26 17.82 20.64
CA PRO A 451 -16.84 16.62 21.21
C PRO A 451 -17.11 16.78 22.71
N ALA A 452 -18.04 16.00 23.24
CA ALA A 452 -18.23 15.89 24.68
C ALA A 452 -17.10 15.07 25.31
N VAL A 453 -16.29 15.71 26.16
CA VAL A 453 -15.18 15.10 26.89
C VAL A 453 -15.33 15.17 28.41
N VAL A 454 -16.34 15.89 28.93
CA VAL A 454 -16.68 15.89 30.35
C VAL A 454 -16.97 14.47 30.85
N GLU A 455 -16.60 14.18 32.09
CA GLU A 455 -16.70 12.86 32.76
C GLU A 455 -15.78 11.76 32.19
N ARG A 456 -14.99 12.05 31.16
CA ARG A 456 -14.05 11.09 30.57
C ARG A 456 -12.67 11.17 31.22
N PRO A 457 -11.86 10.09 31.13
CA PRO A 457 -10.44 10.14 31.48
C PRO A 457 -9.71 11.22 30.67
N ILE A 458 -8.78 11.96 31.29
CA ILE A 458 -7.99 13.00 30.63
C ILE A 458 -7.27 12.46 29.38
N THR A 459 -6.75 11.23 29.43
CA THR A 459 -6.03 10.60 28.31
C THR A 459 -6.91 10.51 27.07
N ASP A 460 -8.16 10.10 27.25
CA ASP A 460 -9.09 9.83 26.16
C ASP A 460 -9.67 11.15 25.64
N GLY A 461 -10.02 12.07 26.54
CA GLY A 461 -10.55 13.38 26.16
C GLY A 461 -9.54 14.24 25.42
N VAL A 462 -8.26 14.25 25.84
CA VAL A 462 -7.18 14.95 25.13
C VAL A 462 -6.90 14.30 23.78
N ALA A 463 -6.87 12.96 23.71
CA ALA A 463 -6.65 12.24 22.47
C ALA A 463 -7.75 12.55 21.43
N ASP A 464 -9.02 12.53 21.84
CA ASP A 464 -10.14 12.80 20.94
C ASP A 464 -10.18 14.25 20.46
N LEU A 465 -9.88 15.22 21.34
CA LEU A 465 -9.79 16.63 20.96
C LEU A 465 -8.62 16.90 20.00
N ASN A 466 -7.45 16.30 20.25
CA ASN A 466 -6.29 16.42 19.37
C ASN A 466 -6.50 15.72 18.03
N ALA A 467 -7.18 14.57 18.03
CA ALA A 467 -7.52 13.81 16.81
C ALA A 467 -8.45 14.62 15.89
N LEU A 468 -9.33 15.42 16.47
CA LEU A 468 -10.16 16.39 15.75
C LEU A 468 -9.44 17.72 15.50
N GLY A 469 -8.16 17.86 15.85
CA GLY A 469 -7.35 19.02 15.53
C GLY A 469 -7.53 20.25 16.44
N TYR A 470 -8.14 20.12 17.62
CA TYR A 470 -8.18 21.19 18.62
C TYR A 470 -6.88 21.26 19.45
N GLU A 471 -6.51 22.45 19.91
CA GLU A 471 -5.46 22.59 20.93
C GLU A 471 -6.06 22.39 22.32
N VAL A 472 -5.45 21.57 23.17
CA VAL A 472 -5.99 21.32 24.51
C VAL A 472 -5.16 22.02 25.58
N LYS A 473 -5.81 22.88 26.36
CA LYS A 473 -5.21 23.50 27.56
C LYS A 473 -5.80 22.87 28.81
N VAL A 474 -4.95 22.28 29.65
CA VAL A 474 -5.38 21.62 30.88
C VAL A 474 -5.24 22.56 32.07
N ILE A 475 -6.27 22.62 32.93
CA ILE A 475 -6.25 23.29 34.24
C ILE A 475 -6.63 22.24 35.29
N TRP A 476 -5.92 22.21 36.41
CA TRP A 476 -6.19 21.25 37.49
C TRP A 476 -7.09 21.85 38.57
N VAL A 477 -8.07 21.08 39.04
CA VAL A 477 -9.05 21.50 40.06
C VAL A 477 -9.22 20.43 41.14
N ASP A 478 -9.58 20.86 42.35
CA ASP A 478 -9.85 19.95 43.47
C ASP A 478 -11.16 19.17 43.26
N GLY A 479 -11.18 17.87 43.58
CA GLY A 479 -12.40 17.05 43.49
C GLY A 479 -12.21 15.58 43.86
N GLU A 480 -13.30 14.80 43.76
CA GLU A 480 -13.40 13.44 44.32
C GLU A 480 -12.81 12.32 43.44
N ILE A 481 -12.68 12.51 42.12
CA ILE A 481 -12.21 11.47 41.18
C ILE A 481 -11.01 12.01 40.40
N SER A 482 -9.80 11.64 40.81
CA SER A 482 -8.57 12.11 40.15
C SER A 482 -8.41 11.56 38.73
N GLY A 483 -8.05 12.40 37.76
CA GLY A 483 -7.77 12.04 36.36
C GLY A 483 -8.95 12.14 35.39
N THR A 484 -10.10 12.65 35.81
CA THR A 484 -11.28 12.87 34.95
C THR A 484 -11.49 14.35 34.63
N ILE A 485 -12.09 14.62 33.47
CA ILE A 485 -12.42 15.98 33.02
C ILE A 485 -13.71 16.44 33.71
N ALA A 486 -13.63 17.44 34.58
CA ALA A 486 -14.77 18.05 35.27
C ALA A 486 -15.51 19.05 34.40
N GLU A 487 -14.79 19.85 33.61
CA GLU A 487 -15.38 20.89 32.77
C GLU A 487 -14.60 21.00 31.45
N GLN A 488 -15.29 21.45 30.40
CA GLN A 488 -14.67 21.85 29.14
C GLN A 488 -15.21 23.22 28.72
N ASP A 489 -14.36 24.03 28.09
CA ASP A 489 -14.72 25.31 27.50
C ASP A 489 -14.08 25.44 26.10
N PRO A 490 -14.86 25.68 25.03
CA PRO A 490 -16.31 25.81 25.04
C PRO A 490 -17.06 24.47 25.21
N PRO A 491 -18.38 24.50 25.50
CA PRO A 491 -19.19 23.29 25.69
C PRO A 491 -19.18 22.38 24.47
N ALA A 492 -19.54 21.11 24.69
CA ALA A 492 -19.77 20.16 23.60
C ALA A 492 -20.78 20.70 22.58
N GLU A 493 -20.66 20.25 21.33
CA GLU A 493 -21.46 20.73 20.18
C GLU A 493 -21.27 22.22 19.87
N THR A 494 -20.29 22.89 20.49
CA THR A 494 -19.92 24.24 20.06
C THR A 494 -19.21 24.15 18.73
N GLU A 495 -19.68 24.97 17.80
CA GLU A 495 -19.04 25.14 16.50
C GLU A 495 -17.72 25.90 16.70
N LEU A 496 -16.59 25.22 16.49
CA LEU A 496 -15.25 25.78 16.59
C LEU A 496 -14.42 25.45 15.36
N LEU A 497 -13.59 26.40 14.97
CA LEU A 497 -12.57 26.13 13.96
C LEU A 497 -11.55 25.16 14.54
N TYR A 498 -11.13 24.18 13.73
CA TYR A 498 -9.97 23.35 14.04
C TYR A 498 -8.74 24.23 14.35
N GLY A 499 -7.92 23.82 15.32
CA GLY A 499 -6.82 24.60 15.89
C GLY A 499 -7.23 25.58 16.99
N SER A 500 -8.52 25.74 17.28
CA SER A 500 -8.98 26.53 18.43
C SER A 500 -8.64 25.82 19.74
N THR A 501 -8.33 26.60 20.77
CA THR A 501 -8.06 26.06 22.11
C THR A 501 -9.36 25.63 22.79
N VAL A 502 -9.42 24.37 23.21
CA VAL A 502 -10.40 23.85 24.17
C VAL A 502 -9.71 23.75 25.53
N VAL A 503 -10.24 24.46 26.52
CA VAL A 503 -9.74 24.39 27.90
C VAL A 503 -10.49 23.28 28.62
N ILE A 504 -9.78 22.35 29.25
CA ILE A 504 -10.37 21.31 30.08
C ILE A 504 -9.92 21.47 31.54
N SER A 505 -10.87 21.42 32.47
CA SER A 505 -10.61 21.36 33.90
C SER A 505 -10.56 19.91 34.33
N VAL A 506 -9.44 19.45 34.87
CA VAL A 506 -9.22 18.06 35.27
C VAL A 506 -9.16 17.96 36.78
N VAL A 507 -9.92 17.02 37.33
CA VAL A 507 -9.95 16.77 38.77
C VAL A 507 -8.67 16.07 39.18
N GLY A 508 -7.99 16.58 40.19
CA GLY A 508 -6.81 15.96 40.78
C GLY A 508 -5.65 16.93 40.99
N PRO A 509 -4.63 16.51 41.74
CA PRO A 509 -3.41 17.31 41.88
C PRO A 509 -2.72 17.42 40.53
N GLU A 510 -2.20 18.61 40.21
CA GLU A 510 -1.33 18.81 39.05
C GLU A 510 -0.18 17.79 39.09
N PRO A 511 0.04 17.01 38.02
CA PRO A 511 1.09 16.01 37.95
C PRO A 511 2.45 16.64 38.26
N GLY A 512 3.20 16.03 39.19
CA GLY A 512 4.57 16.43 39.52
C GLY A 512 4.74 17.40 40.69
N ALA A 513 3.72 17.68 41.51
CA ALA A 513 3.90 18.56 42.68
C ALA A 513 5.02 18.07 43.64
N GLU A 514 5.07 16.76 43.96
CA GLU A 514 6.16 16.12 44.72
C GLU A 514 6.26 14.61 44.40
N MET A 515 7.49 14.11 44.26
CA MET A 515 7.81 12.69 44.09
C MET A 515 7.47 11.90 45.37
N PRO A 516 6.64 10.85 45.32
CA PRO A 516 6.34 10.03 46.49
C PRO A 516 7.55 9.18 46.92
N ASP A 517 7.59 8.78 48.20
CA ASP A 517 8.51 7.74 48.68
C ASP A 517 7.93 6.37 48.37
N VAL A 518 8.54 5.67 47.41
CA VAL A 518 8.16 4.31 46.98
C VAL A 518 9.21 3.28 47.38
N LEU A 519 10.16 3.63 48.25
CA LEU A 519 11.15 2.67 48.75
C LEU A 519 10.47 1.54 49.52
N ALA A 520 10.95 0.31 49.31
CA ALA A 520 10.42 -0.93 49.85
C ALA A 520 9.01 -1.32 49.38
N PHE A 521 8.37 -0.58 48.48
CA PHE A 521 7.13 -1.01 47.83
C PHE A 521 7.42 -2.22 46.93
N THR A 522 6.41 -3.04 46.67
CA THR A 522 6.50 -4.01 45.56
C THR A 522 6.52 -3.26 44.24
N ARG A 523 7.02 -3.90 43.18
CA ARG A 523 7.00 -3.34 41.82
C ARG A 523 5.62 -2.78 41.45
N GLU A 524 4.58 -3.57 41.68
CA GLU A 524 3.20 -3.24 41.30
C GLU A 524 2.67 -2.07 42.12
N ALA A 525 2.96 -2.03 43.43
CA ALA A 525 2.53 -0.94 44.30
C ALA A 525 3.23 0.39 43.98
N ALA A 526 4.53 0.35 43.64
CA ALA A 526 5.29 1.53 43.26
C ALA A 526 4.81 2.11 41.92
N VAL A 527 4.56 1.25 40.92
CA VAL A 527 4.01 1.67 39.62
C VAL A 527 2.62 2.28 39.80
N ALA A 528 1.77 1.67 40.62
CA ALA A 528 0.43 2.19 40.90
C ALA A 528 0.48 3.58 41.54
N GLU A 529 1.31 3.78 42.58
CA GLU A 529 1.46 5.07 43.26
C GLU A 529 1.99 6.18 42.33
N LEU A 530 2.98 5.87 41.47
CA LEU A 530 3.54 6.83 40.52
C LEU A 530 2.57 7.15 39.37
N THR A 531 1.83 6.15 38.90
CA THR A 531 0.82 6.31 37.84
C THR A 531 -0.33 7.19 38.32
N VAL A 532 -0.80 7.00 39.55
CA VAL A 532 -1.86 7.83 40.16
C VAL A 532 -1.47 9.32 40.23
N ARG A 533 -0.16 9.62 40.32
CA ARG A 533 0.37 10.99 40.38
C ARG A 533 0.81 11.54 39.02
N GLY A 534 0.52 10.82 37.93
CA GLY A 534 0.90 11.21 36.58
C GLY A 534 2.42 11.26 36.34
N ILE A 535 3.20 10.50 37.11
CA ILE A 535 4.67 10.44 36.98
C ILE A 535 5.01 9.23 36.10
N PRO A 536 5.52 9.43 34.86
CA PRO A 536 5.95 8.32 34.02
C PRO A 536 7.05 7.52 34.72
N VAL A 537 7.04 6.19 34.64
CA VAL A 537 8.01 5.34 35.36
C VAL A 537 8.76 4.38 34.43
N ARG A 538 10.09 4.32 34.61
CA ARG A 538 10.99 3.32 34.02
C ARG A 538 11.47 2.37 35.13
N ILE A 539 11.34 1.08 34.89
CA ILE A 539 11.72 0.05 35.87
C ILE A 539 13.07 -0.54 35.47
N VAL A 540 13.98 -0.66 36.43
CA VAL A 540 15.26 -1.35 36.29
C VAL A 540 15.26 -2.53 37.25
N GLU A 541 15.40 -3.75 36.72
CA GLU A 541 15.61 -4.93 37.54
C GLU A 541 17.12 -5.10 37.79
N GLU A 542 17.54 -4.86 39.02
CA GLU A 542 18.94 -4.90 39.43
C GLU A 542 19.03 -5.33 40.90
N THR A 543 19.93 -6.25 41.21
CA THR A 543 20.13 -6.75 42.57
C THR A 543 21.01 -5.78 43.36
N GLU A 544 20.60 -5.42 44.58
CA GLU A 544 21.42 -4.60 45.48
C GLU A 544 22.81 -5.22 45.72
N ALA A 545 23.83 -4.36 45.76
CA ALA A 545 25.22 -4.79 45.96
C ALA A 545 25.48 -5.52 47.30
N ASN A 546 24.65 -5.29 48.33
CA ASN A 546 24.71 -6.03 49.59
C ASN A 546 23.77 -7.26 49.54
N PRO A 547 24.29 -8.50 49.56
CA PRO A 547 23.47 -9.71 49.44
C PRO A 547 22.43 -9.89 50.56
N SER A 548 22.72 -9.39 51.77
CA SER A 548 21.78 -9.50 52.89
C SER A 548 20.60 -8.54 52.75
N ASP A 549 20.84 -7.35 52.21
CA ASP A 549 19.79 -6.36 51.94
C ASP A 549 18.95 -6.78 50.72
N ALA A 550 19.60 -7.28 49.66
CA ALA A 550 18.94 -7.85 48.49
C ALA A 550 17.96 -8.97 48.86
N LYS A 551 18.39 -9.92 49.72
CA LYS A 551 17.53 -11.00 50.20
C LYS A 551 16.36 -10.50 51.06
N ARG A 552 16.59 -9.47 51.89
CA ARG A 552 15.52 -8.85 52.72
C ARG A 552 14.50 -8.09 51.89
N ARG A 553 14.91 -7.50 50.75
CA ARG A 553 14.08 -6.68 49.85
C ARG A 553 13.80 -7.36 48.51
N ALA A 554 13.77 -8.70 48.45
CA ALA A 554 13.42 -9.43 47.24
C ALA A 554 12.05 -8.99 46.69
N GLY A 555 11.97 -8.69 45.39
CA GLY A 555 10.76 -8.19 44.73
C GLY A 555 10.34 -6.77 45.11
N ARG A 556 11.19 -5.99 45.79
CA ARG A 556 10.88 -4.63 46.26
C ARG A 556 11.81 -3.58 45.69
N VAL A 557 11.30 -2.35 45.61
CA VAL A 557 12.04 -1.17 45.21
C VAL A 557 13.12 -0.87 46.26
N TRP A 558 14.36 -0.76 45.84
CA TRP A 558 15.48 -0.42 46.72
C TRP A 558 16.11 0.95 46.41
N SER A 559 15.83 1.50 45.22
CA SER A 559 16.22 2.86 44.83
C SER A 559 15.16 3.51 43.96
N GLN A 560 15.07 4.83 44.03
CA GLN A 560 14.25 5.65 43.16
C GLN A 560 15.02 6.91 42.74
N THR A 561 14.70 7.46 41.58
CA THR A 561 15.16 8.77 41.13
C THR A 561 14.05 9.41 40.31
N PRO A 562 13.62 10.65 40.59
CA PRO A 562 14.09 11.55 41.65
C PRO A 562 13.82 11.09 43.09
N ALA A 563 14.45 11.73 44.08
CA ALA A 563 14.25 11.42 45.50
C ALA A 563 12.86 11.88 45.98
N ALA A 564 12.32 11.22 47.01
CA ALA A 564 11.04 11.62 47.59
C ALA A 564 11.03 13.10 48.02
N GLY A 565 9.92 13.81 47.77
CA GLY A 565 9.74 15.23 48.02
C GLY A 565 10.36 16.17 46.98
N SER A 566 10.98 15.66 45.91
CA SER A 566 11.46 16.48 44.80
C SER A 566 10.42 16.63 43.69
N VAL A 567 10.50 17.69 42.89
CA VAL A 567 9.65 17.89 41.72
C VAL A 567 10.19 17.05 40.57
N PRO A 568 9.46 16.03 40.05
CA PRO A 568 9.93 15.26 38.92
C PRO A 568 9.86 16.11 37.64
N GLN A 569 11.00 16.34 36.99
CA GLN A 569 11.05 17.06 35.71
C GLN A 569 10.93 16.12 34.49
N GLU A 570 11.06 14.80 34.68
CA GLU A 570 11.05 13.75 33.65
C GLU A 570 10.51 12.41 34.21
N THR A 571 10.66 11.31 33.45
CA THR A 571 10.35 9.92 33.86
C THR A 571 11.10 9.50 35.13
N ALA A 572 10.39 9.04 36.16
CA ALA A 572 10.97 8.45 37.35
C ALA A 572 11.59 7.08 37.05
N VAL A 573 12.75 6.78 37.62
CA VAL A 573 13.40 5.48 37.54
C VAL A 573 13.31 4.80 38.90
N ILE A 574 12.80 3.56 38.93
CA ILE A 574 12.82 2.72 40.13
C ILE A 574 13.66 1.47 39.89
N TRP A 575 14.48 1.10 40.88
CA TRP A 575 15.26 -0.13 40.86
C TRP A 575 14.65 -1.16 41.78
N VAL A 576 14.42 -2.36 41.26
CA VAL A 576 13.72 -3.45 41.95
C VAL A 576 14.64 -4.66 42.04
N ASN A 577 14.77 -5.26 43.24
CA ASN A 577 15.47 -6.54 43.37
C ASN A 577 14.62 -7.64 42.69
N PRO A 578 15.24 -8.58 41.95
CA PRO A 578 14.55 -9.76 41.43
C PRO A 578 13.79 -10.51 42.53
N ALA A 579 12.65 -11.12 42.18
CA ALA A 579 11.83 -11.89 43.12
C ALA A 579 12.55 -13.16 43.62
N THR A 580 13.50 -13.66 42.84
CA THR A 580 14.44 -14.73 43.20
C THR A 580 15.85 -14.16 43.19
N VAL A 581 16.43 -13.98 44.38
CA VAL A 581 17.86 -13.63 44.51
C VAL A 581 18.63 -14.94 44.44
N ASP A 582 19.25 -15.24 43.31
CA ASP A 582 20.03 -16.49 43.12
C ASP A 582 21.11 -16.61 44.22
N GLY A 583 20.98 -17.65 45.04
CA GLY A 583 21.84 -17.90 46.19
C GLY A 583 21.20 -18.75 47.30
N ASP A 584 20.68 -19.92 46.93
CA ASP A 584 20.86 -21.23 47.62
C ASP A 584 20.23 -22.36 46.77
#